data_AF-A0A2N3EGN4-F1
#
_entry.id   AF-A0A2N3EGN4-F1
#
_cell.length_a   1.000
_cell.length_b   1.000
_cell.length_c   1.000
_cell.angle_alpha   90.00
_cell.angle_beta   90.00
_cell.angle_gamma   90.00
#
_symmetry.space_group_name_H-M   'P 1'
#
loop_
_entity.id
_entity.type
_entity.pdbx_description
1 polymer ?
#
loop_
_entity_poly.entity_id
_entity_poly.type
_entity_poly.pdbx_seq_one_letter_code
_entity_poly.pdbx_strand_id
1 'polypeptide(L)'
;MSSAPPDHPSTEEDSAAALFRLRDFRLYISGRFLGTLAMMIQSVAVGWQVYDMTESAMALGMVGLAQFLPMVLITLPAGDIADRIDRRLIVAASALLEAGAAAWLIALSLLGTTEVLWFYAALALFGTGRAFMAPASRSFVPLIVSSRQLPRAIAVASSSFQISVIAGPALGGFLYIFGPVAAYGVALASFLVVAVAFLSMKTRPAPLPDGPAVTALHRLTAGISFMRRTPIVFGAISLDLFAVLLGGATALLPIFARDILEVGPAGLGVMRAMPAVGAIGVSLLLIWRPIRARTGHIMFACVAVFGIATIVFGLSRDFGLTLAALALMGASDMVSVNIRSTLVPLATPQPMLGRVTAVEMLFIGASNELGEFRAGVSAALFGTVPAVLIGGIGTLGVVGLWMWLFPALRKVDKFDDVKPPGG
;
A
#
# COMPACT_ATOMS: atom_id res chain seq x y z
N MET A 1 38.78 31.18 34.93
CA MET A 1 37.31 31.41 35.01
C MET A 1 36.64 30.33 34.20
N SER A 2 35.96 29.42 34.90
CA SER A 2 35.19 28.31 34.35
C SER A 2 33.89 28.84 33.76
N SER A 3 33.73 28.80 32.43
CA SER A 3 32.43 29.00 31.78
C SER A 3 31.80 27.64 31.54
N ALA A 4 30.73 27.36 32.27
CA ALA A 4 29.92 26.15 32.20
C ALA A 4 29.47 25.82 30.76
N PRO A 5 29.31 24.54 30.40
CA PRO A 5 28.64 24.16 29.16
C PRO A 5 27.17 24.63 29.18
N PRO A 6 26.57 24.99 28.03
CA PRO A 6 25.19 25.40 27.98
C PRO A 6 24.28 24.24 28.40
N ASP A 7 23.46 24.47 29.42
CA ASP A 7 22.35 23.59 29.79
C ASP A 7 21.49 23.30 28.55
N HIS A 8 21.40 22.02 28.17
CA HIS A 8 20.44 21.55 27.18
C HIS A 8 19.14 21.13 27.89
N PRO A 9 18.08 21.97 27.96
CA PRO A 9 16.77 21.48 28.37
C PRO A 9 16.17 20.71 27.19
N SER A 10 16.51 19.43 27.01
CA SER A 10 16.25 18.69 25.76
C SER A 10 15.49 17.36 25.91
N THR A 11 14.70 17.16 26.96
CA THR A 11 14.02 15.88 27.17
C THR A 11 12.51 15.91 27.00
N GLU A 12 11.81 17.01 27.28
CA GLU A 12 10.34 17.05 27.16
C GLU A 12 9.80 17.57 25.81
N GLU A 13 10.39 18.63 25.24
CA GLU A 13 9.90 19.23 23.97
C GLU A 13 10.03 18.31 22.76
N ASP A 14 10.90 17.31 22.88
CA ASP A 14 11.25 16.36 21.85
C ASP A 14 10.47 15.04 21.96
N SER A 15 9.69 14.85 23.03
CA SER A 15 8.92 13.62 23.25
C SER A 15 7.80 13.43 22.22
N ALA A 16 7.42 12.18 21.94
CA ALA A 16 6.23 11.87 21.14
C ALA A 16 4.97 12.54 21.72
N ALA A 17 4.90 12.70 23.04
CA ALA A 17 3.82 13.42 23.71
C ALA A 17 3.75 14.91 23.29
N ALA A 18 4.89 15.54 22.99
CA ALA A 18 4.95 16.92 22.54
C ALA A 18 4.32 17.10 21.15
N LEU A 19 4.43 16.10 20.27
CA LEU A 19 3.73 16.08 18.98
C LEU A 19 2.20 16.14 19.17
N PHE A 20 1.67 15.38 20.13
CA PHE A 20 0.24 15.38 20.42
C PHE A 20 -0.26 16.66 21.13
N ARG A 21 0.63 17.54 21.59
CA ARG A 21 0.24 18.89 22.06
C ARG A 21 -0.08 19.81 20.89
N LEU A 22 0.44 19.54 19.69
CA LEU A 22 0.14 20.31 18.48
C LEU A 22 -1.25 19.92 17.95
N ARG A 23 -2.17 20.89 17.95
CA ARG A 23 -3.56 20.70 17.46
C ARG A 23 -3.59 20.18 16.02
N ASP A 24 -2.82 20.78 15.13
CA ASP A 24 -2.84 20.42 13.70
C ASP A 24 -2.19 19.05 13.46
N PHE A 25 -1.20 18.67 14.28
CA PHE A 25 -0.66 17.31 14.23
C PHE A 25 -1.68 16.27 14.68
N ARG A 26 -2.45 16.56 15.74
CA ARG A 26 -3.56 15.69 16.18
C ARG A 26 -4.62 15.53 15.10
N LEU A 27 -5.05 16.64 14.48
CA LEU A 27 -6.01 16.59 13.37
C LEU A 27 -5.45 15.79 12.19
N TYR A 28 -4.16 15.96 11.88
CA TYR A 28 -3.49 15.26 10.80
C TYR A 28 -3.42 13.76 11.06
N ILE A 29 -2.94 13.36 12.23
CA ILE A 29 -2.73 11.94 12.54
C ILE A 29 -4.07 11.20 12.67
N SER A 30 -5.08 11.82 13.30
CA SER A 30 -6.42 11.25 13.38
C SER A 30 -7.09 11.18 12.02
N GLY A 31 -6.98 12.23 11.19
CA GLY A 31 -7.52 12.23 9.84
C GLY A 31 -6.86 11.18 8.96
N ARG A 32 -5.54 11.05 9.00
CA ARG A 32 -4.79 10.02 8.27
C ARG A 32 -5.15 8.61 8.73
N PHE A 33 -5.28 8.39 10.03
CA PHE A 33 -5.67 7.12 10.61
C PHE A 33 -7.07 6.71 10.14
N LEU A 34 -8.06 7.58 10.34
CA LEU A 34 -9.46 7.34 9.98
C LEU A 34 -9.64 7.19 8.47
N GLY A 35 -9.01 8.03 7.66
CA GLY A 35 -9.10 7.93 6.20
C GLY A 35 -8.53 6.62 5.67
N THR A 36 -7.37 6.18 6.19
CA THR A 36 -6.79 4.90 5.81
C THR A 36 -7.67 3.73 6.26
N LEU A 37 -8.22 3.81 7.48
CA LEU A 37 -9.10 2.79 8.03
C LEU A 37 -10.40 2.66 7.20
N ALA A 38 -11.02 3.79 6.86
CA ALA A 38 -12.24 3.87 6.05
C ALA A 38 -12.03 3.30 4.64
N MET A 39 -10.91 3.64 4.00
CA MET A 39 -10.51 3.07 2.70
C MET A 39 -10.44 1.54 2.77
N MET A 40 -9.80 1.00 3.82
CA MET A 40 -9.68 -0.45 3.99
C MET A 40 -11.03 -1.12 4.25
N ILE A 41 -11.86 -0.56 5.13
CA ILE A 41 -13.22 -1.04 5.41
C ILE A 41 -14.05 -1.08 4.12
N GLN A 42 -14.08 0.01 3.37
CA GLN A 42 -14.84 0.11 2.13
C GLN A 42 -14.33 -0.86 1.07
N SER A 43 -13.01 -0.99 0.90
CA SER A 43 -12.41 -1.94 -0.05
C SER A 43 -12.83 -3.39 0.24
N VAL A 44 -12.88 -3.80 1.52
CA VAL A 44 -13.35 -5.13 1.91
C VAL A 44 -14.84 -5.29 1.62
N ALA A 45 -15.64 -4.31 2.04
CA ALA A 45 -17.10 -4.38 1.93
C ALA A 45 -17.57 -4.42 0.47
N VAL A 46 -17.00 -3.59 -0.41
CA VAL A 46 -17.34 -3.62 -1.84
C VAL A 46 -16.89 -4.93 -2.48
N GLY A 47 -15.68 -5.40 -2.16
CA GLY A 47 -15.19 -6.68 -2.68
C GLY A 47 -16.12 -7.84 -2.29
N TRP A 48 -16.54 -7.90 -1.02
CA TRP A 48 -17.49 -8.92 -0.58
C TRP A 48 -18.85 -8.75 -1.24
N GLN A 49 -19.43 -7.55 -1.26
CA GLN A 49 -20.78 -7.33 -1.79
C GLN A 49 -20.88 -7.61 -3.29
N VAL A 50 -19.89 -7.18 -4.08
CA VAL A 50 -19.86 -7.47 -5.51
C VAL A 50 -19.72 -8.97 -5.74
N TYR A 51 -18.89 -9.65 -4.96
CA TYR A 51 -18.82 -11.11 -5.02
C TYR A 51 -20.14 -11.76 -4.61
N ASP A 52 -20.78 -11.23 -3.57
CA ASP A 52 -22.03 -11.77 -3.03
C ASP A 52 -23.17 -11.75 -4.06
N MET A 53 -23.20 -10.68 -4.85
CA MET A 53 -24.17 -10.46 -5.91
C MET A 53 -23.88 -11.24 -7.20
N THR A 54 -22.60 -11.45 -7.54
CA THR A 54 -22.20 -11.93 -8.87
C THR A 54 -21.65 -13.34 -8.89
N GLU A 55 -21.16 -13.83 -7.75
CA GLU A 55 -20.42 -15.09 -7.60
C GLU A 55 -19.30 -15.24 -8.65
N SER A 56 -18.75 -14.10 -9.11
CA SER A 56 -17.85 -14.04 -10.25
C SER A 56 -16.48 -13.50 -9.86
N ALA A 57 -15.45 -14.31 -10.08
CA ALA A 57 -14.07 -13.90 -9.90
C ALA A 57 -13.65 -12.75 -10.84
N MET A 58 -14.23 -12.71 -12.05
CA MET A 58 -13.99 -11.62 -13.00
C MET A 58 -14.51 -10.29 -12.46
N ALA A 59 -15.70 -10.30 -11.85
CA ALA A 59 -16.28 -9.10 -11.27
C ALA A 59 -15.39 -8.56 -10.13
N LEU A 60 -14.83 -9.45 -9.32
CA LEU A 60 -13.91 -9.09 -8.25
C LEU A 60 -12.58 -8.51 -8.79
N GLY A 61 -12.04 -9.07 -9.87
CA GLY A 61 -10.88 -8.49 -10.56
C GLY A 61 -11.16 -7.08 -11.13
N MET A 62 -12.38 -6.84 -11.60
CA MET A 62 -12.82 -5.52 -12.09
C MET A 62 -12.99 -4.50 -10.97
N VAL A 63 -13.30 -4.91 -9.73
CA VAL A 63 -13.34 -4.02 -8.55
C VAL A 63 -11.99 -3.37 -8.29
N GLY A 64 -10.89 -4.13 -8.34
CA GLY A 64 -9.53 -3.58 -8.22
C GLY A 64 -9.21 -2.63 -9.36
N LEU A 65 -9.46 -3.07 -10.60
CA LEU A 65 -9.20 -2.26 -11.80
C LEU A 65 -9.98 -0.93 -11.80
N ALA A 66 -11.24 -0.93 -11.37
CA ALA A 66 -12.08 0.27 -11.29
C ALA A 66 -11.54 1.31 -10.29
N GLN A 67 -10.91 0.88 -9.20
CA GLN A 67 -10.27 1.77 -8.22
C GLN A 67 -8.91 2.27 -8.71
N PHE A 68 -8.16 1.39 -9.39
CA PHE A 68 -6.80 1.65 -9.78
C PHE A 68 -6.67 2.53 -11.03
N LEU A 69 -7.50 2.29 -12.05
CA LEU A 69 -7.36 2.94 -13.35
C LEU A 69 -7.49 4.48 -13.25
N PRO A 70 -8.52 5.05 -12.60
CA PRO A 70 -8.58 6.50 -12.40
C PRO A 70 -7.42 7.01 -11.55
N MET A 71 -7.03 6.24 -10.52
CA MET A 71 -5.94 6.63 -9.64
C MET A 71 -4.64 6.85 -10.44
N VAL A 72 -4.24 5.91 -11.31
CA VAL A 72 -2.99 6.06 -12.09
C VAL A 72 -3.07 7.17 -13.12
N LEU A 73 -4.20 7.28 -13.83
CA LEU A 73 -4.37 8.30 -14.87
C LEU A 73 -4.33 9.71 -14.28
N ILE A 74 -4.84 9.88 -13.05
CA ILE A 74 -5.02 11.19 -12.42
C ILE A 74 -3.88 11.55 -11.46
N THR A 75 -3.13 10.59 -10.91
CA THR A 75 -2.07 10.87 -9.93
C THR A 75 -1.02 11.87 -10.43
N LEU A 76 -0.66 11.84 -11.71
CA LEU A 76 0.32 12.77 -12.29
C LEU A 76 -0.22 14.21 -12.40
N PRO A 77 -1.39 14.45 -13.04
CA PRO A 77 -2.06 15.75 -12.98
C PRO A 77 -2.33 16.22 -11.54
N ALA A 78 -2.76 15.32 -10.66
CA ALA A 78 -3.07 15.63 -9.27
C ALA A 78 -1.86 16.15 -8.50
N GLY A 79 -0.66 15.64 -8.79
CA GLY A 79 0.59 16.15 -8.22
C GLY A 79 0.88 17.60 -8.61
N ASP A 80 0.75 17.95 -9.89
CA ASP A 80 0.96 19.33 -10.36
C ASP A 80 -0.10 20.29 -9.78
N ILE A 81 -1.35 19.84 -9.67
CA ILE A 81 -2.42 20.61 -9.00
C ILE A 81 -2.12 20.79 -7.51
N ALA A 82 -1.58 19.75 -6.84
CA ALA A 82 -1.22 19.78 -5.42
C ALA A 82 -0.03 20.68 -5.07
N ASP A 83 0.71 21.14 -6.08
CA ASP A 83 1.75 22.15 -5.91
C ASP A 83 1.22 23.58 -6.07
N ARG A 84 0.03 23.77 -6.66
CA ARG A 84 -0.55 25.10 -6.94
C ARG A 84 -1.72 25.49 -6.03
N ILE A 85 -2.46 24.51 -5.52
CA ILE A 85 -3.64 24.72 -4.68
C ILE A 85 -3.31 24.42 -3.21
N ASP A 86 -4.00 25.09 -2.28
CA ASP A 86 -3.96 24.74 -0.86
C ASP A 86 -4.26 23.25 -0.68
N ARG A 87 -3.25 22.52 -0.18
CA ARG A 87 -3.29 21.07 -0.01
C ARG A 87 -4.39 20.63 0.94
N ARG A 88 -4.87 21.49 1.86
CA ARG A 88 -5.96 21.11 2.77
C ARG A 88 -7.26 21.02 2.00
N LEU A 89 -7.47 21.91 1.04
CA LEU A 89 -8.64 21.91 0.18
C LEU A 89 -8.62 20.67 -0.71
N ILE A 90 -7.45 20.27 -1.19
CA ILE A 90 -7.31 19.04 -1.97
C ILE A 90 -7.63 17.81 -1.13
N VAL A 91 -7.05 17.68 0.07
CA VAL A 91 -7.36 16.52 0.94
C VAL A 91 -8.83 16.52 1.34
N ALA A 92 -9.40 17.67 1.70
CA ALA A 92 -10.81 17.78 2.06
C ALA A 92 -11.75 17.46 0.89
N ALA A 93 -11.47 17.98 -0.31
CA ALA A 93 -12.23 17.66 -1.52
C ALA A 93 -12.11 16.17 -1.87
N SER A 94 -10.92 15.59 -1.74
CA SER A 94 -10.69 14.17 -1.96
C SER A 94 -11.51 13.33 -0.98
N ALA A 95 -11.48 13.67 0.31
CA ALA A 95 -12.28 13.00 1.33
C ALA A 95 -13.79 13.17 1.10
N LEU A 96 -14.24 14.32 0.58
CA LEU A 96 -15.63 14.53 0.19
C LEU A 96 -16.03 13.70 -1.05
N LEU A 97 -15.13 13.51 -2.01
CA LEU A 97 -15.34 12.61 -3.15
C LEU A 97 -15.44 11.14 -2.69
N GLU A 98 -14.55 10.72 -1.80
CA GLU A 98 -14.56 9.38 -1.19
C GLU A 98 -15.83 9.17 -0.34
N ALA A 99 -16.27 10.17 0.42
CA ALA A 99 -17.55 10.18 1.12
C ALA A 99 -18.73 10.09 0.14
N GLY A 100 -18.69 10.83 -0.98
CA GLY A 100 -19.70 10.73 -2.04
C GLY A 100 -19.79 9.33 -2.63
N ALA A 101 -18.66 8.67 -2.87
CA ALA A 101 -18.61 7.27 -3.29
C ALA A 101 -19.20 6.33 -2.24
N ALA A 102 -18.88 6.51 -0.95
CA ALA A 102 -19.45 5.74 0.14
C ALA A 102 -20.99 5.91 0.24
N ALA A 103 -21.48 7.14 0.12
CA ALA A 103 -22.91 7.45 0.12
C ALA A 103 -23.62 6.84 -1.10
N TRP A 104 -22.96 6.85 -2.27
CA TRP A 104 -23.48 6.17 -3.45
C TRP A 104 -23.57 4.66 -3.22
N LEU A 105 -22.54 4.02 -2.68
CA LEU A 105 -22.56 2.59 -2.34
C LEU A 105 -23.65 2.24 -1.32
N ILE A 106 -23.90 3.10 -0.32
CA ILE A 106 -25.04 2.97 0.59
C ILE A 106 -26.36 3.00 -0.17
N ALA A 107 -26.54 3.97 -1.07
CA ALA A 107 -27.76 4.09 -1.85
C ALA A 107 -27.99 2.85 -2.73
N LEU A 108 -26.96 2.35 -3.42
CA LEU A 108 -27.05 1.12 -4.21
C LEU A 108 -27.44 -0.09 -3.35
N SER A 109 -26.85 -0.19 -2.15
CA SER A 109 -27.13 -1.27 -1.21
C SER A 109 -28.55 -1.22 -0.66
N LEU A 110 -29.07 -0.03 -0.35
CA LEU A 110 -30.44 0.16 0.13
C LEU A 110 -31.48 -0.05 -0.96
N LEU A 111 -31.17 0.34 -2.20
CA LEU A 111 -32.01 0.08 -3.37
C LEU A 111 -32.04 -1.40 -3.76
N GLY A 112 -31.09 -2.21 -3.25
CA GLY A 112 -31.00 -3.64 -3.57
C GLY A 112 -30.67 -3.92 -5.03
N THR A 113 -30.01 -2.98 -5.73
CA THR A 113 -29.65 -3.18 -7.13
C THR A 113 -28.53 -4.19 -7.28
N THR A 114 -28.67 -5.10 -8.24
CA THR A 114 -27.65 -6.09 -8.59
C THR A 114 -26.78 -5.65 -9.79
N GLU A 115 -27.03 -4.46 -10.33
CA GLU A 115 -26.32 -3.92 -11.47
C GLU A 115 -24.90 -3.44 -11.09
N VAL A 116 -23.91 -4.30 -11.37
CA VAL A 116 -22.51 -4.14 -10.94
C VAL A 116 -21.85 -2.89 -11.55
N LEU A 117 -22.32 -2.43 -12.71
CA LEU A 117 -21.78 -1.24 -13.38
C LEU A 117 -21.81 0.00 -12.47
N TRP A 118 -22.85 0.15 -11.65
CA TRP A 118 -22.97 1.27 -10.73
C TRP A 118 -21.97 1.19 -9.57
N PHE A 119 -21.63 -0.02 -9.14
CA PHE A 119 -20.57 -0.24 -8.14
C PHE A 119 -19.21 0.14 -8.73
N TYR A 120 -18.91 -0.23 -9.98
CA TYR A 120 -17.67 0.18 -10.64
C TYR A 120 -17.59 1.69 -10.83
N ALA A 121 -18.70 2.36 -11.16
CA ALA A 121 -18.73 3.82 -11.25
C ALA A 121 -18.44 4.51 -9.90
N ALA A 122 -19.02 4.00 -8.81
CA ALA A 122 -18.73 4.49 -7.47
C ALA A 122 -17.26 4.25 -7.06
N LEU A 123 -16.70 3.08 -7.42
CA LEU A 123 -15.28 2.77 -7.20
C LEU A 123 -14.35 3.64 -8.04
N ALA A 124 -14.75 4.04 -9.25
CA ALA A 124 -13.98 4.96 -10.07
C ALA A 124 -13.94 6.37 -9.46
N LEU A 125 -15.06 6.82 -8.88
CA LEU A 125 -15.12 8.06 -8.11
C LEU A 125 -14.21 7.98 -6.87
N PHE A 126 -14.24 6.86 -6.16
CA PHE A 126 -13.36 6.60 -5.02
C PHE A 126 -11.87 6.62 -5.41
N GLY A 127 -11.49 5.94 -6.50
CA GLY A 127 -10.12 5.94 -7.03
C GLY A 127 -9.64 7.32 -7.45
N THR A 128 -10.55 8.16 -7.94
CA THR A 128 -10.26 9.57 -8.27
C THR A 128 -9.92 10.38 -7.03
N GLY A 129 -10.70 10.26 -5.94
CA GLY A 129 -10.37 10.90 -4.66
C GLY A 129 -9.00 10.47 -4.13
N ARG A 130 -8.71 9.17 -4.20
CA ARG A 130 -7.43 8.58 -3.76
C ARG A 130 -6.23 9.16 -4.52
N ALA A 131 -6.36 9.41 -5.82
CA ALA A 131 -5.31 10.02 -6.65
C ALA A 131 -4.88 11.41 -6.17
N PHE A 132 -5.83 12.22 -5.71
CA PHE A 132 -5.55 13.56 -5.17
C PHE A 132 -5.07 13.52 -3.71
N MET A 133 -5.61 12.59 -2.91
CA MET A 133 -5.27 12.50 -1.49
C MET A 133 -3.82 12.09 -1.25
N ALA A 134 -3.28 11.15 -2.05
CA ALA A 134 -1.93 10.62 -1.87
C ALA A 134 -0.79 11.67 -1.96
N PRO A 135 -0.66 12.49 -3.02
CA PRO A 135 0.37 13.51 -3.11
C PRO A 135 0.16 14.64 -2.09
N ALA A 136 -1.10 15.05 -1.86
CA ALA A 136 -1.42 16.12 -0.92
C ALA A 136 -1.06 15.75 0.53
N SER A 137 -1.27 14.49 0.94
CA SER A 137 -1.05 14.02 2.33
C SER A 137 0.43 13.86 2.73
N ARG A 138 1.33 13.65 1.77
CA ARG A 138 2.76 13.41 2.03
C ARG A 138 3.52 14.69 2.40
N SER A 139 3.06 15.84 1.90
CA SER A 139 3.70 17.14 2.09
C SER A 139 3.23 17.89 3.35
N PHE A 140 2.25 17.36 4.09
CA PHE A 140 1.72 18.00 5.29
C PHE A 140 2.61 17.89 6.53
N VAL A 141 3.25 16.74 6.75
CA VAL A 141 4.03 16.52 7.98
C VAL A 141 5.10 17.61 8.17
N PRO A 142 5.91 17.95 7.15
CA PRO A 142 6.92 19.01 7.28
C PRO A 142 6.35 20.43 7.51
N LEU A 143 5.07 20.67 7.20
CA LEU A 143 4.41 21.97 7.42
C LEU A 143 3.88 22.15 8.84
N ILE A 144 3.71 21.05 9.58
CA ILE A 144 3.07 21.03 10.90
C ILE A 144 4.09 20.97 12.03
N VAL A 145 5.22 20.30 11.82
CA VAL A 145 6.22 20.04 12.85
C VAL A 145 7.56 20.70 12.52
N SER A 146 8.34 21.03 13.55
CA SER A 146 9.69 21.54 13.36
C SER A 146 10.63 20.49 12.73
N SER A 147 11.72 20.93 12.10
CA SER A 147 12.70 20.02 11.49
C SER A 147 13.29 19.01 12.48
N ARG A 148 13.36 19.35 13.78
CA ARG A 148 13.81 18.45 14.86
C ARG A 148 12.81 17.33 15.15
N GLN A 149 11.51 17.65 15.09
CA GLN A 149 10.42 16.72 15.39
C GLN A 149 10.00 15.89 14.16
N LEU A 150 10.44 16.27 12.96
CA LEU A 150 10.04 15.64 11.69
C LEU A 150 10.28 14.12 11.64
N PRO A 151 11.45 13.56 12.03
CA PRO A 151 11.64 12.11 12.00
C PRO A 151 10.65 11.36 12.90
N ARG A 152 10.39 11.89 14.10
CA ARG A 152 9.41 11.30 15.04
C ARG A 152 7.98 11.40 14.50
N ALA A 153 7.62 12.54 13.91
CA ALA A 153 6.31 12.73 13.29
C ALA A 153 6.07 11.75 12.13
N ILE A 154 7.08 11.53 11.29
CA ILE A 154 7.04 10.53 10.22
C ILE A 154 6.89 9.11 10.79
N ALA A 155 7.61 8.77 11.87
CA ALA A 155 7.50 7.47 12.52
C ALA A 155 6.08 7.22 13.08
N VAL A 156 5.47 8.22 13.74
CA VAL A 156 4.09 8.14 14.22
C VAL A 156 3.10 7.99 13.07
N ALA A 157 3.24 8.79 12.00
CA ALA A 157 2.38 8.71 10.81
C ALA A 157 2.47 7.36 10.09
N SER A 158 3.66 6.77 10.05
CA SER A 158 3.90 5.46 9.45
C SER A 158 3.30 4.34 10.30
N SER A 159 3.46 4.42 11.63
CA SER A 159 2.87 3.45 12.56
C SER A 159 1.34 3.47 12.49
N SER A 160 0.75 4.67 12.48
CA SER A 160 -0.70 4.86 12.31
C SER A 160 -1.20 4.24 11.00
N PHE A 161 -0.51 4.47 9.88
CA PHE A 161 -0.86 3.88 8.60
C PHE A 161 -0.84 2.34 8.65
N GLN A 162 0.19 1.74 9.25
CA GLN A 162 0.27 0.28 9.37
C GLN A 162 -0.87 -0.27 10.23
N ILE A 163 -1.17 0.35 11.37
CA ILE A 163 -2.29 -0.07 12.23
C ILE A 163 -3.61 -0.03 11.43
N SER A 164 -3.86 1.05 10.67
CA SER A 164 -5.07 1.16 9.85
C SER A 164 -5.15 0.10 8.75
N VAL A 165 -4.04 -0.22 8.08
CA VAL A 165 -3.99 -1.25 7.03
C VAL A 165 -4.26 -2.65 7.60
N ILE A 166 -3.89 -2.89 8.85
CA ILE A 166 -4.08 -4.18 9.53
C ILE A 166 -5.46 -4.31 10.13
N ALA A 167 -5.89 -3.30 10.89
CA ALA A 167 -7.17 -3.32 11.59
C ALA A 167 -8.35 -3.08 10.65
N GLY A 168 -8.15 -2.31 9.57
CA GLY A 168 -9.19 -1.93 8.63
C GLY A 168 -9.90 -3.13 7.99
N PRO A 169 -9.18 -4.13 7.45
CA PRO A 169 -9.78 -5.34 6.91
C PRO A 169 -10.64 -6.13 7.90
N ALA A 170 -10.13 -6.33 9.11
CA ALA A 170 -10.85 -7.05 10.16
C ALA A 170 -12.12 -6.31 10.59
N LEU A 171 -12.02 -4.99 10.78
CA LEU A 171 -13.18 -4.14 11.07
C LEU A 171 -14.17 -4.12 9.90
N GLY A 172 -13.69 -4.10 8.66
CA GLY A 172 -14.55 -4.15 7.47
C GLY A 172 -15.35 -5.44 7.39
N GLY A 173 -14.70 -6.58 7.56
CA GLY A 173 -15.37 -7.89 7.60
C GLY A 173 -16.35 -8.02 8.77
N PHE A 174 -15.98 -7.50 9.95
CA PHE A 174 -16.87 -7.48 11.12
C PHE A 174 -18.09 -6.57 10.92
N LEU A 175 -17.90 -5.35 10.43
CA LEU A 175 -18.99 -4.42 10.15
C LEU A 175 -19.96 -4.97 9.10
N TYR A 176 -19.43 -5.73 8.14
CA TYR A 176 -20.24 -6.37 7.11
C TYR A 176 -21.26 -7.39 7.66
N ILE A 177 -21.04 -7.94 8.86
CA ILE A 177 -22.02 -8.83 9.54
C ILE A 177 -23.34 -8.10 9.78
N PHE A 178 -23.30 -6.78 10.02
CA PHE A 178 -24.48 -5.93 10.17
C PHE A 178 -25.03 -5.42 8.82
N GLY A 179 -24.48 -5.91 7.71
CA GLY A 179 -24.83 -5.55 6.35
C GLY A 179 -23.85 -4.56 5.69
N PRO A 180 -23.86 -4.46 4.35
CA PRO A 180 -22.96 -3.57 3.59
C PRO A 180 -23.15 -2.09 3.97
N VAL A 181 -24.38 -1.69 4.28
CA VAL A 181 -24.72 -0.31 4.68
C VAL A 181 -23.98 0.11 5.96
N ALA A 182 -23.79 -0.81 6.92
CA ALA A 182 -23.07 -0.50 8.16
C ALA A 182 -21.59 -0.20 7.87
N ALA A 183 -20.94 -1.03 7.04
CA ALA A 183 -19.55 -0.85 6.66
C ALA A 183 -19.34 0.47 5.87
N TYR A 184 -20.20 0.76 4.89
CA TYR A 184 -20.12 2.01 4.14
C TYR A 184 -20.52 3.23 4.97
N GLY A 185 -21.44 3.09 5.93
CA GLY A 185 -21.82 4.15 6.86
C GLY A 185 -20.65 4.60 7.73
N VAL A 186 -19.89 3.64 8.25
CA VAL A 186 -18.65 3.94 9.01
C VAL A 186 -17.60 4.59 8.11
N ALA A 187 -17.43 4.11 6.87
CA ALA A 187 -16.51 4.71 5.91
C ALA A 187 -16.92 6.15 5.57
N LEU A 188 -18.19 6.39 5.24
CA LEU A 188 -18.79 7.70 4.97
C LEU A 188 -18.54 8.68 6.13
N ALA A 189 -18.92 8.28 7.35
CA ALA A 189 -18.73 9.12 8.54
C ALA A 189 -17.25 9.45 8.76
N SER A 190 -16.37 8.46 8.58
CA SER A 190 -14.93 8.65 8.71
C SER A 190 -14.39 9.63 7.68
N PHE A 191 -14.76 9.50 6.40
CA PHE A 191 -14.33 10.43 5.34
C PHE A 191 -14.83 11.86 5.58
N LEU A 192 -16.05 12.03 6.08
CA LEU A 192 -16.57 13.35 6.48
C LEU A 192 -15.75 13.95 7.64
N VAL A 193 -15.41 13.15 8.65
CA VAL A 193 -14.52 13.58 9.74
C VAL A 193 -13.15 13.99 9.22
N VAL A 194 -12.58 13.24 8.25
CA VAL A 194 -11.32 13.62 7.60
C VAL A 194 -11.46 14.98 6.91
N ALA A 195 -12.51 15.18 6.11
CA ALA A 195 -12.73 16.46 5.42
C ALA A 195 -12.81 17.63 6.42
N VAL A 196 -13.60 17.49 7.48
CA VAL A 196 -13.72 18.52 8.53
C VAL A 196 -12.39 18.75 9.25
N ALA A 197 -11.65 17.68 9.57
CA ALA A 197 -10.37 17.78 10.26
C ALA A 197 -9.35 18.58 9.44
N PHE A 198 -9.23 18.31 8.14
CA PHE A 198 -8.30 19.02 7.26
C PHE A 198 -8.74 20.46 6.97
N LEU A 199 -10.05 20.71 6.81
CA LEU A 199 -10.57 22.09 6.69
C LEU A 199 -10.34 22.91 7.98
N SER A 200 -10.31 22.26 9.14
CA SER A 200 -10.09 22.91 10.44
C SER A 200 -8.63 23.24 10.74
N MET A 201 -7.67 22.71 9.98
CA MET A 201 -6.24 23.00 10.16
C MET A 201 -5.91 24.42 9.71
N LYS A 202 -4.97 25.05 10.42
CA LYS A 202 -4.46 26.39 10.09
C LYS A 202 -3.05 26.24 9.53
N THR A 203 -2.94 25.88 8.27
CA THR A 203 -1.63 25.78 7.61
C THR A 203 -1.24 27.09 6.94
N ARG A 204 0.07 27.38 6.95
CA ARG A 204 0.65 28.47 6.15
C ARG A 204 0.78 28.00 4.70
N PRO A 205 0.57 28.88 3.70
CA PRO A 205 0.84 28.57 2.30
C PRO A 205 2.25 28.00 2.18
N ALA A 206 2.39 26.87 1.49
CA ALA A 206 3.71 26.31 1.23
C ALA A 206 4.49 27.29 0.34
N PRO A 207 5.79 27.52 0.60
CA PRO A 207 6.64 28.23 -0.34
C PRO A 207 6.56 27.55 -1.71
N LEU A 208 6.41 28.34 -2.77
CA LEU A 208 6.52 27.83 -4.14
C LEU A 208 7.91 27.18 -4.29
N PRO A 209 8.03 26.02 -4.96
CA PRO A 209 9.33 25.42 -5.20
C PRO A 209 10.22 26.39 -5.99
N ASP A 210 11.40 26.72 -5.43
CA ASP A 210 12.42 27.48 -6.16
C ASP A 210 13.06 26.60 -7.23
N GLY A 211 12.90 26.97 -8.50
CA GLY A 211 13.55 26.32 -9.65
C GLY A 211 12.63 26.07 -10.84
N PRO A 212 13.18 25.74 -12.03
CA PRO A 212 12.38 25.45 -13.20
C PRO A 212 11.44 24.24 -12.94
N ALA A 213 10.16 24.42 -13.24
CA ALA A 213 9.14 23.39 -13.09
C ALA A 213 9.41 22.22 -14.05
N VAL A 214 10.23 21.25 -13.64
CA VAL A 214 10.41 20.01 -14.39
C VAL A 214 9.15 19.17 -14.24
N THR A 215 8.44 18.95 -15.34
CA THR A 215 7.17 18.19 -15.40
C THR A 215 7.29 16.83 -14.72
N ALA A 216 6.25 16.40 -13.99
CA ALA A 216 6.19 15.09 -13.35
C ALA A 216 6.52 13.93 -14.30
N LEU A 217 6.05 14.02 -15.55
CA LEU A 217 6.37 13.07 -16.62
C LEU A 217 7.88 13.00 -16.91
N HIS A 218 8.56 14.14 -16.98
CA HIS A 218 10.00 14.18 -17.22
C HIS A 218 10.80 13.62 -16.03
N ARG A 219 10.31 13.81 -14.79
CA ARG A 219 10.91 13.18 -13.60
C ARG A 219 10.76 11.66 -13.64
N LEU A 220 9.58 11.16 -14.04
CA LEU A 220 9.33 9.72 -14.21
C LEU A 220 10.20 9.11 -15.32
N THR A 221 10.25 9.73 -16.50
CA THR A 221 11.05 9.19 -17.61
C THR A 221 12.54 9.16 -17.28
N ALA A 222 13.06 10.17 -16.57
CA ALA A 222 14.42 10.17 -16.06
C ALA A 222 14.67 9.05 -15.02
N GLY A 223 13.72 8.81 -14.11
CA GLY A 223 13.78 7.69 -13.16
C GLY A 223 13.80 6.33 -13.85
N ILE A 224 12.91 6.10 -14.82
CA ILE A 224 12.84 4.87 -15.61
C ILE A 224 14.14 4.65 -16.41
N SER A 225 14.66 5.71 -17.06
CA SER A 225 15.91 5.66 -17.81
C SER A 225 17.10 5.24 -16.94
N PHE A 226 17.19 5.80 -15.71
CA PHE A 226 18.23 5.42 -14.76
C PHE A 226 18.06 3.99 -14.23
N MET A 227 16.84 3.58 -13.90
CA MET A 227 16.57 2.20 -13.47
C MET A 227 17.06 1.22 -14.53
N ARG A 228 16.70 1.41 -15.81
CA ARG A 228 17.12 0.53 -16.90
C ARG A 228 18.65 0.44 -17.07
N ARG A 229 19.40 1.47 -16.67
CA ARG A 229 20.86 1.52 -16.73
C ARG A 229 21.54 0.92 -15.49
N THR A 230 20.79 0.63 -14.44
CA THR A 230 21.31 0.13 -13.15
C THR A 230 20.74 -1.27 -12.88
N PRO A 231 21.43 -2.35 -13.30
CA PRO A 231 20.89 -3.72 -13.29
C PRO A 231 20.44 -4.22 -11.91
N ILE A 232 21.09 -3.78 -10.84
CA ILE A 232 20.71 -4.14 -9.45
C ILE A 232 19.33 -3.55 -9.11
N VAL A 233 19.13 -2.25 -9.38
CA VAL A 233 17.86 -1.56 -9.12
C VAL A 233 16.75 -2.09 -10.02
N PHE A 234 17.03 -2.25 -11.32
CA PHE A 234 16.06 -2.80 -12.26
C PHE A 234 15.67 -4.23 -11.90
N GLY A 235 16.66 -5.09 -11.60
CA GLY A 235 16.41 -6.48 -11.22
C GLY A 235 15.58 -6.58 -9.93
N ALA A 236 15.88 -5.76 -8.93
CA ALA A 236 15.15 -5.75 -7.66
C ALA A 236 13.69 -5.29 -7.82
N ILE A 237 13.45 -4.19 -8.52
CA ILE A 237 12.09 -3.64 -8.72
C ILE A 237 11.28 -4.50 -9.69
N SER A 238 11.89 -5.02 -10.75
CA SER A 238 11.19 -5.90 -11.70
C SER A 238 10.87 -7.26 -11.09
N LEU A 239 11.75 -7.83 -10.28
CA LEU A 239 11.46 -9.08 -9.54
C LEU A 239 10.20 -8.91 -8.69
N ASP A 240 10.10 -7.80 -7.97
CA ASP A 240 8.93 -7.49 -7.14
C ASP A 240 7.66 -7.31 -7.98
N LEU A 241 7.76 -6.49 -9.03
CA LEU A 241 6.65 -6.23 -9.95
C LEU A 241 6.05 -7.55 -10.45
N PHE A 242 6.89 -8.47 -10.95
CA PHE A 242 6.40 -9.73 -11.48
C PHE A 242 5.94 -10.70 -10.39
N ALA A 243 6.65 -10.78 -9.26
CA ALA A 243 6.25 -11.64 -8.14
C ALA A 243 4.87 -11.27 -7.57
N VAL A 244 4.61 -9.96 -7.40
CA VAL A 244 3.34 -9.43 -6.91
C VAL A 244 2.24 -9.54 -7.97
N LEU A 245 2.55 -9.20 -9.23
CA LEU A 245 1.61 -9.34 -10.35
C LEU A 245 1.14 -10.80 -10.54
N LEU A 246 2.01 -11.76 -10.29
CA LEU A 246 1.69 -13.19 -10.33
C LEU A 246 1.04 -13.65 -9.02
N GLY A 247 1.45 -13.07 -7.90
CA GLY A 247 1.01 -13.39 -6.54
C GLY A 247 -0.32 -12.78 -6.09
N GLY A 248 -1.13 -12.22 -6.99
CA GLY A 248 -2.42 -11.55 -6.71
C GLY A 248 -3.53 -12.41 -6.09
N ALA A 249 -3.17 -13.48 -5.38
CA ALA A 249 -4.07 -14.41 -4.72
C ALA A 249 -4.95 -13.75 -3.63
N THR A 250 -4.53 -12.61 -3.09
CA THR A 250 -5.30 -11.83 -2.10
C THR A 250 -6.63 -11.33 -2.66
N ALA A 251 -6.71 -11.08 -3.97
CA ALA A 251 -7.95 -10.67 -4.63
C ALA A 251 -9.01 -11.76 -4.59
N LEU A 252 -8.61 -13.02 -4.55
CA LEU A 252 -9.50 -14.17 -4.56
C LEU A 252 -9.91 -14.61 -3.15
N LEU A 253 -9.44 -13.92 -2.09
CA LEU A 253 -9.77 -14.26 -0.70
C LEU A 253 -11.27 -14.33 -0.42
N PRO A 254 -12.14 -13.44 -0.96
CA PRO A 254 -13.59 -13.57 -0.79
C PRO A 254 -14.13 -14.91 -1.28
N ILE A 255 -13.62 -15.40 -2.41
CA ILE A 255 -13.98 -16.70 -3.01
C ILE A 255 -13.54 -17.84 -2.09
N PHE A 256 -12.29 -17.82 -1.63
CA PHE A 256 -11.80 -18.83 -0.70
C PHE A 256 -12.57 -18.82 0.63
N ALA A 257 -12.90 -17.65 1.16
CA ALA A 257 -13.61 -17.51 2.42
C ALA A 257 -15.08 -17.97 2.33
N ARG A 258 -15.76 -17.72 1.22
CA ARG A 258 -17.17 -18.09 1.02
C ARG A 258 -17.32 -19.54 0.54
N ASP A 259 -16.61 -19.94 -0.51
CA ASP A 259 -16.93 -21.17 -1.25
C ASP A 259 -16.00 -22.35 -0.95
N ILE A 260 -14.82 -22.11 -0.38
CA ILE A 260 -13.82 -23.16 -0.11
C ILE A 260 -13.72 -23.46 1.39
N LEU A 261 -13.63 -22.40 2.21
CA LEU A 261 -13.42 -22.50 3.66
C LEU A 261 -14.70 -22.27 4.47
N GLU A 262 -15.74 -21.71 3.86
CA GLU A 262 -17.07 -21.49 4.49
C GLU A 262 -17.00 -20.70 5.82
N VAL A 263 -16.08 -19.72 5.92
CA VAL A 263 -15.80 -18.96 7.15
C VAL A 263 -16.46 -17.57 7.22
N GLY A 264 -17.19 -17.18 6.16
CA GLY A 264 -17.95 -15.92 6.09
C GLY A 264 -17.10 -14.64 6.10
N PRO A 265 -17.73 -13.45 6.26
CA PRO A 265 -17.05 -12.15 6.19
C PRO A 265 -16.03 -11.92 7.32
N ALA A 266 -16.30 -12.43 8.52
CA ALA A 266 -15.39 -12.34 9.65
C ALA A 266 -14.11 -13.15 9.38
N GLY A 267 -14.26 -14.38 8.86
CA GLY A 267 -13.14 -15.21 8.42
C GLY A 267 -12.30 -14.53 7.34
N LEU A 268 -12.94 -13.89 6.35
CA LEU A 268 -12.25 -13.07 5.36
C LEU A 268 -11.43 -11.95 6.00
N GLY A 269 -12.01 -11.22 6.97
CA GLY A 269 -11.31 -10.16 7.70
C GLY A 269 -10.04 -10.67 8.39
N VAL A 270 -10.13 -11.83 9.04
CA VAL A 270 -8.97 -12.51 9.65
C VAL A 270 -7.95 -12.93 8.60
N MET A 271 -8.38 -13.58 7.51
CA MET A 271 -7.52 -13.99 6.39
C MET A 271 -6.76 -12.79 5.80
N ARG A 272 -7.43 -11.65 5.59
CA ARG A 272 -6.81 -10.44 5.04
C ARG A 272 -5.84 -9.77 6.03
N ALA A 273 -5.97 -10.02 7.34
CA ALA A 273 -5.03 -9.54 8.34
C ALA A 273 -3.76 -10.39 8.48
N MET A 274 -3.82 -11.69 8.15
CA MET A 274 -2.71 -12.63 8.36
C MET A 274 -1.38 -12.25 7.68
N PRO A 275 -1.35 -11.76 6.42
CA PRO A 275 -0.09 -11.32 5.81
C PRO A 275 0.62 -10.26 6.64
N ALA A 276 -0.13 -9.33 7.23
CA ALA A 276 0.47 -8.29 8.04
C ALA A 276 0.97 -8.82 9.40
N VAL A 277 0.30 -9.81 10.00
CA VAL A 277 0.80 -10.50 11.20
C VAL A 277 2.16 -11.14 10.93
N GLY A 278 2.30 -11.84 9.80
CA GLY A 278 3.58 -12.43 9.38
C GLY A 278 4.66 -11.38 9.11
N ALA A 279 4.29 -10.29 8.44
CA ALA A 279 5.18 -9.17 8.15
C ALA A 279 5.69 -8.50 9.45
N ILE A 280 4.81 -8.27 10.43
CA ILE A 280 5.20 -7.74 11.75
C ILE A 280 6.17 -8.70 12.45
N GLY A 281 5.85 -10.00 12.51
CA GLY A 281 6.70 -10.99 13.17
C GLY A 281 8.12 -10.99 12.61
N VAL A 282 8.27 -10.95 11.29
CA VAL A 282 9.58 -10.91 10.63
C VAL A 282 10.27 -9.56 10.79
N SER A 283 9.56 -8.44 10.66
CA SER A 283 10.16 -7.12 10.85
C SER A 283 10.75 -6.95 12.26
N LEU A 284 10.06 -7.48 13.29
CA LEU A 284 10.60 -7.55 14.65
C LEU A 284 11.83 -8.45 14.71
N LEU A 285 11.81 -9.62 14.08
CA LEU A 285 12.98 -10.50 14.02
C LEU A 285 14.21 -9.82 13.39
N LEU A 286 14.01 -9.05 12.31
CA LEU A 286 15.09 -8.34 11.60
C LEU A 286 15.76 -7.24 12.43
N ILE A 287 15.07 -6.67 13.42
CA ILE A 287 15.68 -5.72 14.38
C ILE A 287 16.79 -6.41 15.18
N TRP A 288 16.56 -7.67 15.58
CA TRP A 288 17.48 -8.43 16.43
C TRP A 288 18.50 -9.21 15.59
N ARG A 289 18.09 -9.62 14.38
CA ARG A 289 18.90 -10.39 13.43
C ARG A 289 18.91 -9.70 12.06
N PRO A 290 19.64 -8.59 11.91
CA PRO A 290 19.75 -7.90 10.63
C PRO A 290 20.44 -8.79 9.61
N ILE A 291 20.05 -8.64 8.34
CA ILE A 291 20.66 -9.37 7.23
C ILE A 291 22.02 -8.75 6.95
N ARG A 292 23.10 -9.53 7.15
CA ARG A 292 24.49 -9.05 7.06
C ARG A 292 25.31 -9.65 5.92
N ALA A 293 24.81 -10.73 5.32
CA ALA A 293 25.51 -11.46 4.27
C ALA A 293 24.50 -12.18 3.38
N ARG A 294 24.91 -12.50 2.14
CA ARG A 294 24.11 -13.20 1.13
C ARG A 294 22.77 -12.53 0.84
N THR A 295 22.73 -11.20 0.90
CA THR A 295 21.52 -10.39 0.72
C THR A 295 20.75 -10.75 -0.55
N GLY A 296 21.45 -10.90 -1.68
CA GLY A 296 20.83 -11.29 -2.94
C GLY A 296 20.18 -12.68 -2.89
N HIS A 297 20.85 -13.66 -2.28
CA HIS A 297 20.32 -15.03 -2.17
C HIS A 297 19.14 -15.12 -1.21
N ILE A 298 19.19 -14.40 -0.09
CA ILE A 298 18.10 -14.33 0.88
C ILE A 298 16.85 -13.71 0.22
N MET A 299 17.01 -12.64 -0.55
CA MET A 299 15.90 -12.02 -1.28
C MET A 299 15.22 -13.03 -2.22
N PHE A 300 15.98 -13.73 -3.08
CA PHE A 300 15.41 -14.73 -3.98
C PHE A 300 14.79 -15.92 -3.23
N ALA A 301 15.40 -16.37 -2.13
CA ALA A 301 14.85 -17.44 -1.30
C ALA A 301 13.51 -17.03 -0.67
N CYS A 302 13.39 -15.80 -0.18
CA CYS A 302 12.13 -15.28 0.37
C CYS A 302 11.03 -15.18 -0.71
N VAL A 303 11.35 -14.68 -1.90
CA VAL A 303 10.36 -14.66 -3.00
C VAL A 303 9.97 -16.08 -3.45
N ALA A 304 10.89 -17.05 -3.37
CA ALA A 304 10.54 -18.46 -3.60
C ALA A 304 9.60 -19.00 -2.53
N VAL A 305 9.86 -18.70 -1.24
CA VAL A 305 8.97 -19.05 -0.13
C VAL A 305 7.58 -18.42 -0.31
N PHE A 306 7.50 -17.17 -0.77
CA PHE A 306 6.24 -16.51 -1.12
C PHE A 306 5.46 -17.30 -2.19
N GLY A 307 6.13 -17.72 -3.27
CA GLY A 307 5.53 -18.55 -4.31
C GLY A 307 5.03 -19.91 -3.80
N ILE A 308 5.82 -20.59 -2.96
CA ILE A 308 5.42 -21.86 -2.32
C ILE A 308 4.23 -21.65 -1.39
N ALA A 309 4.25 -20.62 -0.54
CA ALA A 309 3.15 -20.30 0.36
C ALA A 309 1.86 -19.97 -0.40
N THR A 310 1.97 -19.34 -1.58
CA THR A 310 0.83 -19.09 -2.48
C THR A 310 0.24 -20.40 -3.03
N ILE A 311 1.09 -21.36 -3.40
CA ILE A 311 0.66 -22.71 -3.84
C ILE A 311 -0.04 -23.44 -2.68
N VAL A 312 0.55 -23.42 -1.48
CA VAL A 312 -0.04 -24.04 -0.29
C VAL A 312 -1.41 -23.41 0.02
N PHE A 313 -1.52 -22.08 -0.04
CA PHE A 313 -2.79 -21.37 0.11
C PHE A 313 -3.83 -21.86 -0.91
N GLY A 314 -3.46 -21.96 -2.19
CA GLY A 314 -4.38 -22.40 -3.24
C GLY A 314 -4.87 -23.84 -3.09
N LEU A 315 -4.06 -24.73 -2.51
CA LEU A 315 -4.41 -26.15 -2.28
C LEU A 315 -5.06 -26.40 -0.92
N SER A 316 -4.97 -25.44 0.01
CA SER A 316 -5.46 -25.60 1.37
C SER A 316 -6.97 -25.65 1.41
N ARG A 317 -7.51 -26.58 2.21
CA ARG A 317 -8.92 -26.65 2.61
C ARG A 317 -9.11 -26.50 4.12
N ASP A 318 -8.00 -26.38 4.86
CA ASP A 318 -8.03 -26.18 6.30
C ASP A 318 -7.84 -24.69 6.61
N PHE A 319 -8.70 -24.15 7.47
CA PHE A 319 -8.64 -22.72 7.80
C PHE A 319 -7.31 -22.36 8.47
N GLY A 320 -6.82 -23.18 9.41
CA GLY A 320 -5.54 -22.94 10.10
C GLY A 320 -4.34 -22.94 9.15
N LEU A 321 -4.27 -23.92 8.24
CA LEU A 321 -3.23 -24.01 7.22
C LEU A 321 -3.26 -22.79 6.28
N THR A 322 -4.45 -22.34 5.88
CA THR A 322 -4.63 -21.13 5.06
C THR A 322 -4.11 -19.90 5.80
N LEU A 323 -4.44 -19.71 7.08
CA LEU A 323 -3.94 -18.59 7.88
C LEU A 323 -2.40 -18.63 7.99
N ALA A 324 -1.82 -19.82 8.23
CA ALA A 324 -0.38 -19.99 8.30
C ALA A 324 0.31 -19.68 6.97
N ALA A 325 -0.27 -20.12 5.84
CA ALA A 325 0.25 -19.82 4.50
C ALA A 325 0.20 -18.31 4.20
N LEU A 326 -0.90 -17.63 4.52
CA LEU A 326 -1.04 -16.18 4.34
C LEU A 326 -0.06 -15.40 5.23
N ALA A 327 0.16 -15.85 6.47
CA ALA A 327 1.19 -15.27 7.34
C ALA A 327 2.59 -15.46 6.73
N LEU A 328 2.89 -16.65 6.21
CA LEU A 328 4.18 -16.94 5.57
C LEU A 328 4.40 -16.10 4.30
N MET A 329 3.35 -15.87 3.51
CA MET A 329 3.39 -14.96 2.36
C MET A 329 3.82 -13.55 2.80
N GLY A 330 3.12 -12.94 3.77
CA GLY A 330 3.48 -11.59 4.23
C GLY A 330 4.83 -11.51 4.95
N ALA A 331 5.20 -12.55 5.70
CA ALA A 331 6.51 -12.69 6.34
C ALA A 331 7.66 -12.68 5.31
N SER A 332 7.53 -13.48 4.25
CA SER A 332 8.53 -13.58 3.19
C SER A 332 8.61 -12.33 2.32
N ASP A 333 7.47 -11.70 2.02
CA ASP A 333 7.42 -10.43 1.31
C ASP A 333 8.14 -9.32 2.09
N MET A 334 7.91 -9.22 3.41
CA MET A 334 8.55 -8.20 4.26
C MET A 334 10.09 -8.28 4.21
N VAL A 335 10.68 -9.48 4.18
CA VAL A 335 12.14 -9.63 4.01
C VAL A 335 12.58 -9.04 2.68
N SER A 336 11.88 -9.37 1.60
CA SER A 336 12.20 -8.91 0.26
C SER A 336 12.07 -7.39 0.15
N VAL A 337 10.98 -6.81 0.67
CA VAL A 337 10.76 -5.37 0.76
C VAL A 337 11.90 -4.70 1.53
N ASN A 338 12.27 -5.21 2.71
CA ASN A 338 13.32 -4.63 3.54
C ASN A 338 14.68 -4.56 2.81
N ILE A 339 15.03 -5.64 2.11
CA ILE A 339 16.25 -5.70 1.29
C ILE A 339 16.19 -4.66 0.17
N ARG A 340 15.09 -4.59 -0.58
CA ARG A 340 14.93 -3.65 -1.71
C ARG A 340 14.94 -2.19 -1.26
N SER A 341 14.18 -1.86 -0.21
CA SER A 341 14.14 -0.51 0.36
C SER A 341 15.49 -0.05 0.92
N THR A 342 16.45 -0.98 1.10
CA THR A 342 17.84 -0.66 1.46
C THR A 342 18.74 -0.62 0.23
N LEU A 343 18.66 -1.60 -0.67
CA LEU A 343 19.49 -1.69 -1.88
C LEU A 343 19.23 -0.55 -2.87
N VAL A 344 17.97 -0.20 -3.09
CA VAL A 344 17.59 0.80 -4.10
C VAL A 344 18.16 2.18 -3.75
N PRO A 345 18.03 2.68 -2.51
CA PRO A 345 18.68 3.93 -2.12
C PRO A 345 20.21 3.88 -2.19
N LEU A 346 20.85 2.78 -1.78
CA LEU A 346 22.31 2.65 -1.83
C LEU A 346 22.86 2.63 -3.26
N ALA A 347 22.13 2.04 -4.20
CA ALA A 347 22.50 1.98 -5.61
C ALA A 347 22.19 3.27 -6.39
N THR A 348 21.50 4.24 -5.78
CA THR A 348 20.95 5.41 -6.49
C THR A 348 21.60 6.71 -6.00
N PRO A 349 22.18 7.54 -6.89
CA PRO A 349 22.70 8.85 -6.54
C PRO A 349 21.64 9.76 -5.91
N GLN A 350 22.03 10.59 -4.93
CA GLN A 350 21.09 11.49 -4.24
C GLN A 350 20.19 12.34 -5.16
N PRO A 351 20.67 12.92 -6.27
CA PRO A 351 19.82 13.69 -7.18
C PRO A 351 18.74 12.86 -7.90
N MET A 352 18.89 11.52 -7.93
CA MET A 352 17.98 10.60 -8.61
C MET A 352 17.07 9.82 -7.66
N LEU A 353 17.38 9.78 -6.36
CA LEU A 353 16.62 9.03 -5.35
C LEU A 353 15.11 9.30 -5.42
N GLY A 354 14.71 10.57 -5.35
CA GLY A 354 13.29 10.93 -5.39
C GLY A 354 12.58 10.53 -6.70
N ARG A 355 13.31 10.48 -7.82
CA ARG A 355 12.77 10.06 -9.12
C ARG A 355 12.61 8.54 -9.17
N VAL A 356 13.58 7.79 -8.65
CA VAL A 356 13.54 6.32 -8.60
C VAL A 356 12.45 5.84 -7.64
N THR A 357 12.33 6.44 -6.45
CA THR A 357 11.25 6.10 -5.49
C THR A 357 9.86 6.39 -6.04
N ALA A 358 9.71 7.44 -6.87
CA ALA A 358 8.42 7.72 -7.53
C ALA A 358 8.04 6.62 -8.54
N VAL A 359 9.01 6.13 -9.32
CA VAL A 359 8.79 5.03 -10.26
C VAL A 359 8.51 3.72 -9.51
N GLU A 360 9.28 3.43 -8.45
CA GLU A 360 9.07 2.26 -7.59
C GLU A 360 7.63 2.20 -7.05
N MET A 361 7.13 3.32 -6.51
CA MET A 361 5.76 3.41 -5.98
C MET A 361 4.69 3.16 -7.05
N LEU A 362 4.90 3.67 -8.27
CA LEU A 362 3.99 3.42 -9.40
C LEU A 362 3.98 1.94 -9.78
N PHE A 363 5.14 1.29 -9.80
CA PHE A 363 5.27 -0.14 -10.10
C PHE A 363 4.61 -1.01 -9.03
N ILE A 364 4.82 -0.71 -7.74
CA ILE A 364 4.17 -1.43 -6.64
C ILE A 364 2.65 -1.30 -6.73
N GLY A 365 2.13 -0.08 -6.93
CA GLY A 365 0.68 0.14 -7.09
C GLY A 365 0.12 -0.62 -8.30
N ALA A 366 0.82 -0.56 -9.44
CA ALA A 366 0.40 -1.23 -10.67
C ALA A 366 0.44 -2.75 -10.58
N SER A 367 1.49 -3.33 -10.03
CA SER A 367 1.59 -4.78 -9.88
C SER A 367 0.51 -5.37 -9.00
N ASN A 368 0.17 -4.72 -7.87
CA ASN A 368 -0.90 -5.18 -7.00
C ASN A 368 -2.21 -5.27 -7.79
N GLU A 369 -2.66 -4.16 -8.35
CA GLU A 369 -4.01 -4.02 -8.92
C GLU A 369 -4.15 -4.77 -10.27
N LEU A 370 -3.11 -4.76 -11.11
CA LEU A 370 -3.05 -5.62 -12.30
C LEU A 370 -2.98 -7.10 -11.93
N GLY A 371 -2.33 -7.42 -10.80
CA GLY A 371 -2.26 -8.78 -10.27
C GLY A 371 -3.62 -9.27 -9.81
N GLU A 372 -4.38 -8.43 -9.12
CA GLU A 372 -5.76 -8.71 -8.72
C GLU A 372 -6.67 -8.94 -9.94
N PHE A 373 -6.57 -8.07 -10.96
CA PHE A 373 -7.30 -8.24 -12.22
C PHE A 373 -6.92 -9.54 -12.92
N ARG A 374 -5.61 -9.83 -13.05
CA ARG A 374 -5.11 -11.07 -13.67
C ARG A 374 -5.56 -12.30 -12.89
N ALA A 375 -5.56 -12.25 -11.55
CA ALA A 375 -6.06 -13.32 -10.70
C ALA A 375 -7.56 -13.55 -10.92
N GLY A 376 -8.36 -12.48 -10.99
CA GLY A 376 -9.80 -12.54 -11.31
C GLY A 376 -10.10 -13.13 -12.69
N VAL A 377 -9.40 -12.67 -13.73
CA VAL A 377 -9.52 -13.22 -15.10
C VAL A 377 -9.12 -14.69 -15.14
N SER A 378 -7.98 -15.04 -14.52
CA SER A 378 -7.49 -16.42 -14.50
C SER A 378 -8.46 -17.33 -13.74
N ALA A 379 -9.05 -16.85 -12.65
CA ALA A 379 -10.04 -17.58 -11.88
C ALA A 379 -11.35 -17.77 -12.64
N ALA A 380 -11.76 -16.78 -13.44
CA ALA A 380 -12.94 -16.90 -14.29
C ALA A 380 -12.75 -17.91 -15.45
N LEU A 381 -11.54 -17.99 -16.02
CA LEU A 381 -11.25 -18.90 -17.14
C LEU A 381 -10.90 -20.33 -16.72
N PHE A 382 -10.13 -20.48 -15.64
CA PHE A 382 -9.54 -21.76 -15.24
C PHE A 382 -10.01 -22.24 -13.86
N GLY A 383 -10.83 -21.46 -13.15
CA GLY A 383 -11.22 -21.71 -11.77
C GLY A 383 -10.23 -21.11 -10.75
N THR A 384 -10.71 -20.92 -9.53
CA THR A 384 -10.00 -20.22 -8.44
C THR A 384 -8.69 -20.89 -8.04
N VAL A 385 -8.70 -22.21 -7.84
CA VAL A 385 -7.51 -22.95 -7.41
C VAL A 385 -6.42 -22.96 -8.50
N PRO A 386 -6.72 -23.30 -9.77
CA PRO A 386 -5.73 -23.20 -10.85
C PRO A 386 -5.17 -21.79 -11.04
N ALA A 387 -5.99 -20.74 -10.87
CA ALA A 387 -5.51 -19.36 -10.96
C ALA A 387 -4.42 -19.04 -9.92
N VAL A 388 -4.63 -19.45 -8.66
CA VAL A 388 -3.64 -19.29 -7.58
C VAL A 388 -2.38 -20.13 -7.86
N LEU A 389 -2.55 -21.36 -8.34
CA LEU A 389 -1.42 -22.23 -8.71
C LEU A 389 -0.57 -21.64 -9.83
N ILE A 390 -1.20 -21.12 -10.90
CA ILE A 390 -0.49 -20.44 -11.99
C ILE A 390 0.27 -19.23 -11.46
N GLY A 391 -0.32 -18.49 -10.52
CA GLY A 391 0.35 -17.39 -9.83
C GLY A 391 1.60 -17.84 -9.07
N GLY A 392 1.45 -18.79 -8.16
CA GLY A 392 2.57 -19.28 -7.34
C GLY A 392 3.69 -19.96 -8.15
N ILE A 393 3.33 -20.82 -9.11
CA ILE A 393 4.30 -21.47 -10.03
C ILE A 393 4.97 -20.41 -10.91
N GLY A 394 4.21 -19.43 -11.41
CA GLY A 394 4.75 -18.31 -12.16
C GLY A 394 5.77 -17.53 -11.36
N THR A 395 5.49 -17.23 -10.09
CA THR A 395 6.43 -16.54 -9.20
C THR A 395 7.73 -17.34 -9.02
N LEU A 396 7.64 -18.66 -8.86
CA LEU A 396 8.83 -19.53 -8.82
C LEU A 396 9.62 -19.51 -10.13
N GLY A 397 8.92 -19.51 -11.27
CA GLY A 397 9.54 -19.36 -12.59
C GLY A 397 10.27 -18.02 -12.75
N VAL A 398 9.66 -16.93 -12.29
CA VAL A 398 10.28 -15.60 -12.27
C VAL A 398 11.51 -15.57 -11.39
N VAL A 399 11.47 -16.17 -10.19
CA VAL A 399 12.65 -16.30 -9.33
C VAL A 399 13.78 -17.03 -10.04
N GLY A 400 13.51 -18.17 -10.67
CA GLY A 400 14.49 -18.92 -11.45
C GLY A 400 15.09 -18.11 -12.60
N LEU A 401 14.23 -17.46 -13.38
CA LEU A 401 14.62 -16.66 -14.54
C LEU A 401 15.42 -15.41 -14.12
N TRP A 402 15.02 -14.71 -13.05
CA TRP A 402 15.72 -13.52 -12.57
C TRP A 402 17.06 -13.86 -11.92
N MET A 403 17.18 -15.02 -11.26
CA MET A 403 18.48 -15.51 -10.78
C MET A 403 19.48 -15.73 -11.92
N TRP A 404 18.98 -16.03 -13.13
CA TRP A 404 19.80 -16.18 -14.34
C TRP A 404 20.06 -14.84 -15.05
N LEU A 405 19.03 -14.01 -15.24
CA LEU A 405 19.12 -12.72 -15.94
C LEU A 405 19.85 -11.63 -15.14
N PHE A 406 19.78 -11.66 -13.82
CA PHE A 406 20.37 -10.64 -12.93
C PHE A 406 21.41 -11.25 -11.97
N PRO A 407 22.52 -11.82 -12.49
CA PRO A 407 23.55 -12.40 -11.65
C PRO A 407 24.21 -11.36 -10.74
N ALA A 408 24.24 -10.09 -11.15
CA ALA A 408 24.73 -8.97 -10.34
C ALA A 408 23.90 -8.78 -9.06
N LEU A 409 22.57 -8.93 -9.14
CA LEU A 409 21.68 -8.84 -7.98
C LEU A 409 21.81 -10.08 -7.09
N ARG A 410 21.91 -11.26 -7.70
CA ARG A 410 22.11 -12.52 -6.97
C ARG A 410 23.40 -12.52 -6.16
N LYS A 411 24.49 -12.00 -6.72
CA LYS A 411 25.84 -12.00 -6.11
C LYS A 411 26.05 -10.92 -5.06
N VAL A 412 25.05 -10.07 -4.76
CA VAL A 412 25.16 -9.10 -3.66
C VAL A 412 25.31 -9.84 -2.34
N ASP A 413 26.50 -9.74 -1.74
CA ASP A 413 26.80 -10.37 -0.46
C ASP A 413 26.47 -9.41 0.69
N LYS A 414 26.99 -8.17 0.65
CA LYS A 414 26.70 -7.12 1.63
C LYS A 414 26.09 -5.88 0.98
N PHE A 415 25.37 -5.10 1.78
CA PHE A 415 24.82 -3.80 1.33
C PHE A 415 25.92 -2.80 0.95
N ASP A 416 27.07 -2.87 1.63
CA ASP A 416 28.22 -1.97 1.40
C ASP A 416 28.92 -2.19 0.05
N ASP A 417 28.68 -3.34 -0.58
CA ASP A 417 29.25 -3.68 -1.90
C ASP A 417 28.54 -2.93 -3.04
N VAL A 418 27.41 -2.28 -2.75
CA VAL A 418 26.58 -1.59 -3.73
C VAL A 418 26.90 -0.10 -3.71
N LYS A 419 27.54 0.37 -4.79
CA LYS A 419 27.82 1.79 -5.03
C LYS A 419 27.08 2.31 -6.25
N PRO A 420 26.67 3.59 -6.26
CA PRO A 420 26.08 4.21 -7.44
C PRO A 420 27.12 4.22 -8.58
N PRO A 421 26.68 4.05 -9.85
CA PRO A 421 27.59 4.14 -10.99
C PRO A 421 28.21 5.53 -11.07
N GLY A 422 29.55 5.61 -10.95
CA GLY A 422 30.34 6.85 -11.03
C GLY A 422 30.88 7.41 -9.70
N GLY A 423 30.85 6.63 -8.61
CA GLY A 423 31.47 6.97 -7.32
C GLY A 423 32.69 6.14 -6.97
#